data_AF-A0A923YJ62-F1
#
_entry.id   AF-A0A923YJ62-F1
#
_cell.length_a   1.000
_cell.length_b   1.000
_cell.length_c   1.000
_cell.angle_alpha   90.00
_cell.angle_beta   90.00
_cell.angle_gamma   90.00
#
_symmetry.space_group_name_H-M   'P 1'
#
loop_
_entity.id
_entity.type
_entity.pdbx_description
1 polymer ?
#
loop_
_entity_poly.entity_id
_entity_poly.type
_entity_poly.pdbx_seq_one_letter_code
_entity_poly.pdbx_strand_id
1 'polypeptide(L)'
;MRLSFIALFIFISSLSYAQKRPSLCREGCAPYVNFFLVKGDSLLPITYLEKNKANKVRIVLDGGIEKVKHKLIITSKNAKITQIGTSDDYWVTPQSNICELIVDARTYEDYQEVQKNKGKDGKETKEVIKTFPPKTYMVGYERFASH
;
A
#
# COMPACT_ATOMS: atom_id res chain seq x y z
N MET A 1 -41.66 -20.25 8.48
CA MET A 1 -40.18 -20.41 8.39
C MET A 1 -39.58 -19.59 7.23
N ARG A 2 -39.81 -18.27 7.16
CA ARG A 2 -39.27 -17.42 6.07
C ARG A 2 -38.51 -16.17 6.55
N LEU A 3 -38.59 -15.83 7.84
CA LEU A 3 -37.90 -14.65 8.40
C LEU A 3 -36.43 -14.90 8.78
N SER A 4 -36.04 -16.14 9.11
CA SER A 4 -34.68 -16.43 9.58
C SER A 4 -33.61 -16.41 8.49
N PHE A 5 -33.99 -16.59 7.21
CA PHE A 5 -33.03 -16.59 6.09
C PHE A 5 -32.58 -15.18 5.68
N ILE A 6 -33.43 -14.17 5.88
CA ILE A 6 -33.13 -12.78 5.53
C ILE A 6 -32.11 -12.19 6.51
N ALA A 7 -32.25 -12.50 7.81
CA ALA A 7 -31.33 -12.06 8.85
C ALA A 7 -29.90 -12.60 8.63
N LEU A 8 -29.77 -13.85 8.17
CA LEU A 8 -28.48 -14.47 7.87
C LEU A 8 -27.80 -13.80 6.66
N PHE A 9 -28.56 -13.40 5.64
CA PHE A 9 -28.02 -12.75 4.44
C PHE A 9 -27.52 -11.32 4.72
N ILE A 10 -28.21 -10.59 5.62
CA ILE A 10 -27.77 -9.26 6.10
C ILE A 10 -26.49 -9.39 6.93
N PHE A 11 -26.37 -10.44 7.75
CA PHE A 11 -25.17 -10.66 8.56
C PHE A 11 -23.93 -10.97 7.69
N ILE A 12 -24.08 -11.80 6.66
CA ILE A 12 -22.95 -12.15 5.76
C ILE A 12 -22.51 -10.94 4.93
N SER A 13 -23.45 -10.11 4.44
CA SER A 13 -23.11 -8.88 3.72
C SER A 13 -22.45 -7.81 4.61
N SER A 14 -22.77 -7.77 5.91
CA SER A 14 -22.09 -6.89 6.87
C SER A 14 -20.66 -7.34 7.21
N LEU A 15 -20.39 -8.65 7.24
CA LEU A 15 -19.01 -9.17 7.42
C LEU A 15 -18.12 -8.91 6.20
N SER A 16 -18.66 -8.99 4.98
CA SER A 16 -17.89 -8.62 3.77
C SER A 16 -17.60 -7.11 3.70
N TYR A 17 -18.40 -6.27 4.35
CA TYR A 17 -18.14 -4.83 4.43
C TYR A 17 -17.09 -4.47 5.50
N ALA A 18 -16.89 -5.31 6.52
CA ALA A 18 -15.87 -5.12 7.55
C ALA A 18 -14.44 -5.43 7.07
N GLN A 19 -14.28 -6.05 5.88
CA GLN A 19 -12.99 -6.19 5.21
C GLN A 19 -12.66 -5.00 4.29
N LYS A 20 -13.46 -3.93 4.29
CA LYS A 20 -12.95 -2.64 3.82
C LYS A 20 -11.84 -2.22 4.78
N ARG A 21 -10.59 -2.51 4.41
CA ARG A 21 -9.40 -1.76 4.83
C ARG A 21 -9.84 -0.30 4.99
N PRO A 22 -9.50 0.39 6.09
CA PRO A 22 -9.98 1.74 6.36
C PRO A 22 -9.80 2.60 5.10
N SER A 23 -10.88 2.78 4.35
CA SER A 23 -10.92 3.56 3.13
C SER A 23 -11.14 4.99 3.56
N LEU A 24 -10.17 5.59 4.26
CA LEU A 24 -10.21 6.97 4.74
C LEU A 24 -8.81 7.43 5.18
N CYS A 25 -7.90 7.56 4.22
CA CYS A 25 -6.85 8.59 4.30
C CYS A 25 -7.03 9.49 3.09
N ARG A 26 -7.98 10.42 3.23
CA ARG A 26 -8.09 11.58 2.32
C ARG A 26 -6.82 12.41 2.52
N GLU A 27 -6.26 12.88 1.41
CA GLU A 27 -5.03 13.67 1.26
C GLU A 27 -4.50 14.33 2.55
N GLY A 28 -3.22 14.06 2.86
CA GLY A 28 -2.56 14.55 4.07
C GLY A 28 -2.11 13.49 5.05
N CYS A 29 -2.09 12.21 4.70
CA CYS A 29 -1.53 11.18 5.58
C CYS A 29 -0.04 10.94 5.28
N ALA A 30 0.68 10.44 6.29
CA ALA A 30 1.99 9.85 6.11
C ALA A 30 1.97 8.87 4.91
N PRO A 31 3.01 8.88 4.06
CA PRO A 31 3.06 8.03 2.89
C PRO A 31 2.90 6.56 3.27
N TYR A 32 2.10 5.83 2.50
CA TYR A 32 1.90 4.40 2.66
C TYR A 32 2.04 3.71 1.31
N VAL A 33 2.30 2.40 1.32
CA VAL A 33 2.44 1.62 0.08
C VAL A 33 1.35 0.58 -0.08
N ASN A 34 1.01 0.35 -1.34
CA ASN A 34 0.20 -0.79 -1.78
C ASN A 34 1.06 -1.74 -2.61
N PHE A 35 0.89 -3.04 -2.36
CA PHE A 35 1.59 -4.09 -3.09
C PHE A 35 0.63 -4.77 -4.07
N PHE A 36 1.08 -4.93 -5.31
CA PHE A 36 0.32 -5.59 -6.37
C PHE A 36 1.16 -6.64 -7.07
N LEU A 37 0.53 -7.74 -7.47
CA LEU A 37 1.09 -8.70 -8.41
C LEU A 37 0.79 -8.22 -9.84
N VAL A 38 1.82 -8.22 -10.69
CA VAL A 38 1.69 -7.88 -12.10
C VAL A 38 1.42 -9.16 -12.90
N LYS A 39 0.23 -9.27 -13.50
CA LYS A 39 -0.15 -10.39 -14.38
C LYS A 39 -0.55 -9.84 -15.75
N GLY A 40 0.31 -10.02 -16.75
CA GLY A 40 0.15 -9.35 -18.04
C GLY A 40 0.12 -7.83 -17.85
N ASP A 41 -0.96 -7.19 -18.29
CA ASP A 41 -1.18 -5.75 -18.15
C ASP A 41 -1.98 -5.36 -16.88
N SER A 42 -2.35 -6.35 -16.06
CA SER A 42 -3.20 -6.13 -14.87
C SER A 42 -2.40 -6.07 -13.58
N LEU A 43 -2.84 -5.20 -12.66
CA LEU A 43 -2.39 -5.13 -11.27
C LEU A 43 -3.44 -5.78 -10.38
N LEU A 44 -3.04 -6.85 -9.68
CA LEU A 44 -3.91 -7.59 -8.77
C LEU A 44 -3.41 -7.47 -7.34
N PRO A 45 -4.29 -7.31 -6.34
CA PRO A 45 -3.87 -7.42 -4.94
C PRO A 45 -3.18 -8.76 -4.69
N ILE A 46 -2.07 -8.75 -3.94
CA ILE A 46 -1.34 -9.96 -3.63
C ILE A 46 -2.14 -10.79 -2.62
N THR A 47 -2.54 -12.00 -3.02
CA THR A 47 -3.16 -12.99 -2.13
C THR A 47 -2.12 -13.99 -1.62
N TYR A 48 -1.18 -14.39 -2.49
CA TYR A 48 -0.02 -15.22 -2.18
C TYR A 48 1.11 -14.94 -3.19
N LEU A 49 2.31 -15.40 -2.87
CA LEU A 49 3.46 -15.40 -3.76
C LEU A 49 3.87 -16.85 -4.08
N GLU A 50 4.24 -17.15 -5.32
CA GLU A 50 4.74 -18.47 -5.66
C GLU A 50 6.12 -18.69 -5.04
N LYS A 51 6.25 -19.70 -4.18
CA LYS A 51 7.49 -20.02 -3.46
C LYS A 51 8.55 -20.50 -4.45
N ASN A 52 9.81 -20.10 -4.22
CA ASN A 52 10.97 -20.43 -5.05
C ASN A 52 10.85 -20.01 -6.54
N LYS A 53 9.87 -19.17 -6.88
CA LYS A 53 9.67 -18.61 -8.22
C LYS A 53 9.67 -17.09 -8.18
N ALA A 54 10.05 -16.47 -9.29
CA ALA A 54 10.06 -15.02 -9.41
C ALA A 54 8.63 -14.51 -9.64
N ASN A 55 8.13 -13.72 -8.69
CA ASN A 55 6.84 -13.05 -8.77
C ASN A 55 7.09 -11.58 -9.14
N LYS A 56 6.40 -11.06 -10.17
CA LYS A 56 6.51 -9.64 -10.53
C LYS A 56 5.60 -8.83 -9.61
N VAL A 57 6.18 -8.04 -8.72
CA VAL A 57 5.47 -7.21 -7.75
C VAL A 57 5.65 -5.74 -8.10
N ARG A 58 4.56 -4.99 -8.21
CA ARG A 58 4.56 -3.53 -8.30
C ARG A 58 4.24 -2.93 -6.94
N ILE A 59 5.02 -1.94 -6.55
CA ILE A 59 4.78 -1.15 -5.34
C ILE A 59 4.23 0.21 -5.78
N VAL A 60 3.14 0.64 -5.19
CA VAL A 60 2.56 1.97 -5.43
C VAL A 60 2.61 2.73 -4.12
N LEU A 61 3.24 3.91 -4.14
CA LEU A 61 3.32 4.82 -3.01
C LEU A 61 2.16 5.82 -3.09
N ASP A 62 1.37 5.91 -2.03
CA ASP A 62 0.22 6.81 -1.91
C ASP A 62 0.38 7.74 -0.70
N GLY A 63 -0.04 9.00 -0.86
CA GLY A 63 -0.04 10.01 0.20
C GLY A 63 1.32 10.68 0.47
N GLY A 64 1.27 11.92 0.99
CA GLY A 64 2.39 12.63 1.63
C GLY A 64 3.60 13.05 0.79
N ILE A 65 3.92 12.37 -0.32
CA ILE A 65 5.14 12.58 -1.12
C ILE A 65 4.77 13.03 -2.56
N GLU A 66 3.69 13.81 -2.72
CA GLU A 66 3.33 14.35 -4.03
C GLU A 66 4.43 15.30 -4.56
N LYS A 67 4.87 15.07 -5.80
CA LYS A 67 5.87 15.90 -6.51
C LYS A 67 7.23 16.01 -5.82
N VAL A 68 7.52 15.15 -4.85
CA VAL A 68 8.81 15.09 -4.15
C VAL A 68 9.64 13.94 -4.72
N LYS A 69 10.90 14.22 -5.05
CA LYS A 69 11.82 13.17 -5.51
C LYS A 69 12.07 12.19 -4.38
N HIS A 70 11.82 10.91 -4.65
CA HIS A 70 12.07 9.84 -3.72
C HIS A 70 12.60 8.59 -4.42
N LYS A 71 13.21 7.70 -3.63
CA LYS A 71 13.59 6.35 -4.06
C LYS A 71 12.97 5.34 -3.12
N LEU A 72 12.26 4.37 -3.70
CA LEU A 72 11.78 3.20 -2.97
C LEU A 72 12.91 2.18 -2.82
N ILE A 73 13.01 1.64 -1.62
CA ILE A 73 13.93 0.55 -1.27
C ILE A 73 13.07 -0.54 -0.66
N ILE A 74 13.02 -1.68 -1.33
CA ILE A 74 12.32 -2.86 -0.84
C ILE A 74 13.32 -3.86 -0.27
N THR A 75 13.01 -4.41 0.89
CA THR A 75 13.83 -5.42 1.54
C THR A 75 12.98 -6.58 2.06
N SER A 76 13.63 -7.73 2.23
CA SER A 76 13.05 -8.91 2.86
C SER A 76 14.16 -9.77 3.45
N LYS A 77 13.90 -10.39 4.61
CA LYS A 77 14.75 -11.47 5.13
C LYS A 77 14.47 -12.83 4.47
N ASN A 78 13.30 -12.97 3.85
CA ASN A 78 12.73 -14.26 3.42
C ASN A 78 12.52 -14.33 1.90
N ALA A 79 13.07 -13.39 1.14
CA ALA A 79 12.96 -13.37 -0.31
C ALA A 79 14.20 -12.75 -0.96
N LYS A 80 14.54 -13.25 -2.14
CA LYS A 80 15.46 -12.57 -3.05
C LYS A 80 14.67 -11.52 -3.83
N ILE A 81 15.17 -10.29 -3.85
CA ILE A 81 14.50 -9.17 -4.53
C ILE A 81 15.43 -8.54 -5.55
N THR A 82 14.93 -8.34 -6.76
CA THR A 82 15.65 -7.67 -7.85
C THR A 82 14.76 -6.60 -8.44
N GLN A 83 15.23 -5.35 -8.47
CA GLN A 83 14.51 -4.25 -9.12
C GLN A 83 14.53 -4.40 -10.64
N ILE A 84 13.41 -4.12 -11.29
CA ILE A 84 13.25 -4.18 -12.74
C ILE A 84 13.44 -2.79 -13.33
N GLY A 85 14.66 -2.53 -13.82
CA GLY A 85 15.02 -1.24 -14.42
C GLY A 85 14.93 -0.10 -13.39
N THR A 86 14.34 1.03 -13.80
CA THR A 86 14.10 2.21 -12.95
C THR A 86 12.66 2.31 -12.44
N SER A 87 11.87 1.26 -12.65
CA SER A 87 10.46 1.23 -12.25
C SER A 87 10.29 0.81 -10.78
N ASP A 88 9.07 0.98 -10.27
CA ASP A 88 8.63 0.44 -8.99
C ASP A 88 8.18 -1.04 -9.10
N ASP A 89 8.62 -1.74 -10.15
CA ASP A 89 8.45 -3.18 -10.33
C ASP A 89 9.67 -3.94 -9.83
N TYR A 90 9.42 -5.05 -9.14
CA TYR A 90 10.42 -5.91 -8.54
C TYR A 90 10.13 -7.37 -8.84
N TRP A 91 11.17 -8.15 -9.12
CA TRP A 91 11.10 -9.60 -9.04
C TRP A 91 11.32 -10.02 -7.60
N VAL A 92 10.30 -10.63 -7.00
CA VAL A 92 10.33 -11.16 -5.64
C VAL A 92 10.29 -12.67 -5.70
N THR A 93 11.35 -13.33 -5.23
CA THR A 93 11.44 -14.79 -5.12
C THR A 93 11.43 -15.20 -3.64
N PRO A 94 10.27 -15.59 -3.09
CA PRO A 94 10.18 -16.05 -1.71
C PRO A 94 10.98 -17.33 -1.48
N GLN A 95 11.70 -17.38 -0.36
CA GLN A 95 12.51 -18.52 0.09
C GLN A 95 11.86 -19.24 1.29
N SER A 96 10.86 -18.63 1.93
CA SER A 96 10.10 -19.17 3.05
C SER A 96 8.60 -19.21 2.75
N ASN A 97 7.85 -19.96 3.56
CA ASN A 97 6.39 -20.06 3.49
C ASN A 97 5.69 -18.74 3.86
N ILE A 98 6.39 -17.84 4.55
CA ILE A 98 5.93 -16.48 4.81
C ILE A 98 6.98 -15.53 4.24
N CYS A 99 6.56 -14.67 3.32
CA CYS A 99 7.38 -13.62 2.74
C CYS A 99 7.01 -12.29 3.38
N GLU A 100 7.97 -11.65 4.01
CA GLU A 100 7.81 -10.30 4.55
C GLU A 100 8.43 -9.30 3.58
N LEU A 101 7.68 -8.28 3.17
CA LEU A 101 8.20 -7.18 2.35
C LEU A 101 8.15 -5.88 3.17
N ILE A 102 9.32 -5.29 3.38
CA ILE A 102 9.48 -3.97 4.00
C ILE A 102 9.80 -2.98 2.89
N VAL A 103 9.13 -1.83 2.90
CA VAL A 103 9.39 -0.74 1.95
C VAL A 103 9.77 0.52 2.70
N ASP A 104 10.95 1.01 2.38
CA ASP A 104 11.44 2.30 2.82
C ASP A 104 11.39 3.31 1.66
N ALA A 105 10.95 4.53 1.94
CA ALA A 105 11.06 5.64 1.03
C ALA A 105 12.18 6.57 1.51
N ARG A 106 13.19 6.77 0.66
CA ARG A 106 14.20 7.81 0.85
C ARG A 106 13.78 9.04 0.08
N THR A 107 13.45 10.12 0.79
CA THR A 107 13.19 11.43 0.18
C THR A 107 14.47 12.24 0.04
N TYR A 108 14.53 13.11 -0.96
CA TYR A 108 15.68 14.00 -1.21
C TYR A 108 15.36 15.48 -0.97
N GLU A 109 14.10 15.78 -0.75
CA GLU A 109 13.56 17.13 -0.55
C GLU A 109 12.55 17.06 0.61
N ASP A 110 12.29 18.20 1.23
CA ASP A 110 11.24 18.32 2.25
C ASP A 110 9.89 17.96 1.63
N TYR A 111 9.05 17.27 2.40
CA TYR A 111 7.67 17.01 2.02
C TYR A 111 6.69 17.46 3.09
N GLN A 112 5.47 17.75 2.68
CA GLN A 112 4.46 18.34 3.55
C GLN A 112 3.27 17.40 3.72
N GLU A 113 2.89 17.23 4.98
CA GLU A 113 1.58 16.71 5.35
C GLU A 113 0.55 17.82 5.16
N VAL A 114 -0.43 17.60 4.28
CA VAL A 114 -1.42 18.62 3.92
C VAL A 114 -2.83 18.11 4.18
N GLN A 115 -3.53 18.67 5.17
CA GLN A 115 -4.94 18.37 5.38
C GLN A 115 -5.81 19.18 4.44
N LYS A 116 -6.78 18.54 3.79
CA LYS A 116 -7.87 19.26 3.13
C LYS A 116 -9.05 19.45 4.08
N ASN A 117 -9.34 20.70 4.38
CA ASN A 117 -10.49 21.10 5.16
C ASN A 117 -11.57 21.65 4.21
N LYS A 118 -12.80 21.20 4.38
CA LYS A 118 -13.96 21.76 3.65
C LYS A 118 -14.60 22.82 4.53
N GLY A 119 -14.47 24.08 4.13
CA GLY A 119 -15.10 25.20 4.83
C GLY A 119 -16.63 25.11 4.77
N LYS A 120 -17.30 25.85 5.66
CA LYS A 120 -18.78 25.93 5.70
C LYS A 120 -19.39 26.42 4.38
N ASP A 121 -18.62 27.20 3.61
CA ASP A 121 -19.01 27.76 2.32
C ASP A 121 -18.75 26.81 1.14
N GLY A 122 -18.36 25.56 1.42
CA GLY A 122 -18.03 24.55 0.41
C GLY A 122 -16.66 24.69 -0.24
N LYS A 123 -15.91 25.78 0.04
CA LYS A 123 -14.53 25.97 -0.42
C LYS A 123 -13.59 24.98 0.27
N GLU A 124 -12.75 24.31 -0.51
CA GLU A 124 -11.67 23.46 0.01
C GLU A 124 -10.44 24.33 0.31
N THR A 125 -9.94 24.26 1.54
CA THR A 125 -8.68 24.86 1.95
C THR A 125 -7.68 23.76 2.27
N LYS A 126 -6.44 23.94 1.81
CA LYS A 126 -5.32 23.08 2.16
C LYS A 126 -4.55 23.71 3.31
N GLU A 127 -4.32 22.95 4.37
CA GLU A 127 -3.52 23.39 5.53
C GLU A 127 -2.31 22.47 5.68
N VAL A 128 -1.12 23.06 5.78
CA VAL A 128 0.11 22.31 6.05
C VAL A 128 0.14 21.97 7.53
N ILE A 129 -0.04 20.69 7.87
CA ILE A 129 0.00 20.20 9.25
C ILE A 129 1.45 20.08 9.72
N LYS A 130 2.32 19.57 8.84
CA LYS A 130 3.69 19.18 9.20
C LYS A 130 4.61 19.19 7.99
N THR A 131 5.85 19.63 8.19
CA THR A 131 6.94 19.48 7.23
C THR A 131 7.89 18.40 7.72
N PHE A 132 8.28 17.52 6.80
CA PHE A 132 9.19 16.42 7.06
C PHE A 132 10.50 16.66 6.30
N PRO A 133 11.66 16.64 6.98
CA PRO A 133 12.95 16.78 6.31
C PRO A 133 13.30 15.52 5.50
N PRO A 134 14.30 15.60 4.61
CA PRO A 134 14.71 14.48 3.78
C PRO A 134 15.34 13.42 4.68
N LYS A 135 14.72 12.25 4.73
CA LYS A 135 15.29 11.06 5.37
C LYS A 135 14.67 9.80 4.80
N THR A 136 15.17 8.67 5.26
CA THR A 136 14.58 7.37 4.98
C THR A 136 13.53 7.06 6.04
N TYR A 137 12.32 6.73 5.61
CA TYR A 137 11.23 6.31 6.47
C TYR A 137 10.68 4.98 5.96
N MET A 138 10.33 4.08 6.87
CA MET A 138 9.53 2.90 6.53
C MET A 138 8.11 3.36 6.19
N VAL A 139 7.69 3.13 4.95
CA VAL A 139 6.39 3.51 4.40
C VAL A 139 5.49 2.28 4.18
N GLY A 140 6.04 1.09 4.36
CA GLY A 140 5.34 -0.16 4.07
C GLY A 140 5.89 -1.35 4.80
N TYR A 141 4.97 -2.20 5.24
CA TYR A 141 5.24 -3.52 5.77
C TYR A 141 4.07 -4.43 5.43
N GLU A 142 4.32 -5.58 4.81
CA GLU A 142 3.27 -6.58 4.61
C GLU A 142 3.84 -8.00 4.64
N ARG A 143 3.03 -8.96 5.10
CA ARG A 143 3.37 -10.38 5.12
C ARG A 143 2.46 -11.14 4.17
N PHE A 144 3.06 -11.87 3.24
CA PHE A 144 2.35 -12.71 2.28
C PHE A 144 2.62 -14.18 2.56
N ALA A 145 1.58 -14.99 2.39
CA ALA A 145 1.76 -16.44 2.29
C ALA A 145 2.52 -16.78 1.01
N SER A 146 3.42 -17.75 1.08
CA SER A 146 4.12 -18.30 -0.07
C SER A 146 3.74 -19.76 -0.26
N HIS A 147 3.29 -20.12 -1.46
CA HIS A 147 2.84 -21.46 -1.82
C HIS A 147 3.67 -22.04 -2.97
#